data_AF-A0AAN0Y7L4-F1
#
_entry.id   AF-A0AAN0Y7L4-F1
#
_cell.length_a   1.000
_cell.length_b   1.000
_cell.length_c   1.000
_cell.angle_alpha   90.00
_cell.angle_beta   90.00
_cell.angle_gamma   90.00
#
_symmetry.space_group_name_H-M   'P 1'
#
loop_
_entity.id
_entity.type
_entity.pdbx_description
1 polymer ?
#
loop_
_entity_poly.entity_id
_entity_poly.type
_entity_poly.pdbx_seq_one_letter_code
_entity_poly.pdbx_strand_id
1 'polypeptide(L)'
;MEEQRHKASLLYIGEQIEVIEAVQLSLQEQIDDLVGDVSSIEEHLDATEDAIEALQAKDAALQALIDANAGNITDLQGEITRLQDELDKLRTDMTTGDDILQSKIDTNLALIGVLQLAVAEFNTLQGQIDALKAENTSLRLAMEAGDLSLQSQIDSIGLLESQIEANKALISGLLSQVNSLSISIDRYASYMNRECQPGEFLHSTNVDGSYVCEVSGGGIGGFLQLRAVSYTSIQKNQTGSATAECPSGSILTGGGFAKSEELEVLESRPIVMAGDVSNTSTNRAWFVRGLNPNRPYPLNIYSSVICLQPL
;
A
#
# COMPACT_ATOMS: atom_id res chain seq x y z
N MET A 1 -87.27 169.42 -63.65
CA MET A 1 -85.90 168.84 -63.52
C MET A 1 -85.68 168.16 -62.18
N GLU A 2 -86.07 168.78 -61.07
CA GLU A 2 -85.87 168.24 -59.72
C GLU A 2 -86.69 166.97 -59.41
N GLU A 3 -87.94 166.92 -59.88
CA GLU A 3 -88.80 165.73 -59.79
C GLU A 3 -88.25 164.54 -60.61
N GLN A 4 -87.70 164.81 -61.79
CA GLN A 4 -87.09 163.79 -62.66
C GLN A 4 -85.78 163.24 -62.08
N ARG A 5 -84.99 164.08 -61.40
CA ARG A 5 -83.81 163.65 -60.64
C ARG A 5 -84.19 162.82 -59.42
N HIS A 6 -85.24 163.19 -58.68
CA HIS A 6 -85.75 162.39 -57.57
C HIS A 6 -86.26 161.02 -58.05
N LYS A 7 -87.02 160.97 -59.16
CA LYS A 7 -87.46 159.69 -59.76
C LYS A 7 -86.29 158.82 -60.19
N ALA A 8 -85.26 159.37 -60.81
CA ALA A 8 -84.06 158.61 -61.20
C ALA A 8 -83.28 158.10 -59.99
N SER A 9 -83.16 158.91 -58.93
CA SER A 9 -82.48 158.49 -57.70
C SER A 9 -83.27 157.42 -56.94
N LEU A 10 -84.61 157.51 -56.90
CA LEU A 10 -85.48 156.49 -56.32
C LEU A 10 -85.43 155.17 -57.10
N LEU A 11 -85.36 155.23 -58.44
CA LEU A 11 -85.20 154.05 -59.29
C LEU A 11 -83.88 153.34 -59.00
N TYR A 12 -82.77 154.09 -58.93
CA TYR A 12 -81.45 153.56 -58.63
C TYR A 12 -81.37 152.94 -57.22
N ILE A 13 -81.98 153.59 -56.23
CA ILE A 13 -82.10 153.03 -54.87
C ILE A 13 -82.91 151.73 -54.89
N GLY A 14 -83.99 151.67 -55.68
CA GLY A 14 -84.79 150.46 -55.87
C GLY A 14 -83.97 149.29 -56.45
N GLU A 15 -83.20 149.54 -57.51
CA GLU A 15 -82.31 148.54 -58.12
C GLU A 15 -81.22 148.06 -57.15
N GLN A 16 -80.64 148.97 -56.36
CA GLN A 16 -79.65 148.59 -55.34
C GLN A 16 -80.26 147.73 -54.22
N ILE A 17 -81.49 148.03 -53.80
CA ILE A 17 -82.21 147.23 -52.80
C ILE A 17 -82.44 145.81 -53.33
N GLU A 18 -82.86 145.65 -54.58
CA GLU A 18 -83.09 144.33 -55.20
C GLU A 18 -81.80 143.49 -55.26
N VAL A 19 -80.66 144.10 -55.60
CA VAL A 19 -79.35 143.42 -55.56
C VAL A 19 -78.94 143.03 -54.15
N ILE A 20 -79.16 143.90 -53.16
CA ILE A 20 -78.86 143.61 -51.75
C ILE A 20 -79.73 142.46 -51.25
N GLU A 21 -81.03 142.43 -51.59
CA GLU A 21 -81.93 141.33 -51.25
C GLU A 21 -81.49 140.01 -51.87
N ALA A 22 -81.06 140.02 -53.14
CA ALA A 22 -80.53 138.84 -53.82
C ALA A 22 -79.24 138.31 -53.16
N VAL A 23 -78.31 139.20 -52.81
CA VAL A 23 -77.08 138.83 -52.08
C VAL A 23 -77.40 138.32 -50.68
N GLN A 24 -78.35 138.93 -49.97
CA GLN A 24 -78.79 138.49 -48.66
C GLN A 24 -79.37 137.07 -48.71
N LEU A 25 -80.21 136.77 -49.71
CA LEU A 25 -80.74 135.42 -49.92
C LEU A 25 -79.63 134.40 -50.19
N SER A 26 -78.65 134.74 -51.04
CA SER A 26 -77.52 133.84 -51.33
C SER A 26 -76.61 133.61 -50.12
N LEU A 27 -76.33 134.65 -49.34
CA LEU A 27 -75.56 134.50 -48.10
C LEU A 27 -76.32 133.67 -47.06
N GLN A 28 -77.65 133.80 -46.98
CA GLN A 28 -78.46 132.98 -46.09
C GLN A 28 -78.39 131.49 -46.46
N GLU A 29 -78.48 131.17 -47.75
CA GLU A 29 -78.33 129.79 -48.23
C GLU A 29 -76.96 129.20 -47.87
N GLN A 30 -75.87 129.96 -48.11
CA GLN A 30 -74.52 129.53 -47.71
C GLN A 30 -74.37 129.35 -46.19
N ILE A 31 -75.03 130.20 -45.39
CA ILE A 31 -75.03 130.07 -43.93
C ILE A 31 -75.77 128.80 -43.51
N ASP A 32 -76.93 128.52 -44.10
CA ASP A 32 -77.72 127.34 -43.78
C ASP A 32 -76.96 126.04 -44.13
N ASP A 33 -76.27 126.02 -45.28
CA ASP A 33 -75.38 124.91 -45.68
C ASP A 33 -74.23 124.73 -44.67
N LEU A 34 -73.56 125.82 -44.29
CA LEU A 34 -72.44 125.78 -43.34
C LEU A 34 -72.89 125.28 -41.96
N VAL A 35 -74.09 125.66 -41.52
CA VAL A 35 -74.71 125.14 -40.28
C VAL A 35 -74.96 123.64 -40.39
N GLY A 36 -75.44 123.16 -41.55
CA GLY A 36 -75.60 121.74 -41.82
C GLY A 36 -74.28 120.96 -41.75
N ASP A 37 -73.23 121.46 -42.40
CA ASP A 37 -71.89 120.87 -42.36
C ASP A 37 -71.31 120.84 -40.94
N VAL A 38 -71.49 121.92 -40.17
CA VAL A 38 -71.05 121.99 -38.76
C VAL A 38 -71.76 120.94 -37.92
N SER A 39 -73.09 120.81 -38.03
CA SER A 39 -73.83 119.78 -37.30
C SER A 39 -73.37 118.35 -37.67
N SER A 40 -73.05 118.10 -38.93
CA SER A 40 -72.50 116.80 -39.35
C SER A 40 -71.10 116.56 -38.79
N ILE A 41 -70.24 117.58 -38.75
CA ILE A 41 -68.89 117.49 -38.16
C ILE A 41 -68.97 117.22 -36.66
N GLU A 42 -69.89 117.86 -35.94
CA GLU A 42 -70.12 117.61 -34.51
C GLU A 42 -70.53 116.16 -34.25
N GLU A 43 -71.48 115.61 -35.02
CA GLU A 43 -71.87 114.20 -34.91
C GLU A 43 -70.71 113.24 -35.20
N HIS A 44 -69.87 113.55 -36.21
CA HIS A 44 -68.67 112.78 -36.51
C HIS A 44 -67.61 112.87 -35.42
N LEU A 45 -67.47 114.02 -34.76
CA LEU A 45 -66.55 114.23 -33.65
C LEU A 45 -66.97 113.36 -32.46
N ASP A 46 -68.24 113.43 -32.05
CA ASP A 46 -68.78 112.63 -30.94
C ASP A 46 -68.56 111.12 -31.19
N ALA A 47 -68.89 110.63 -32.39
CA ALA A 47 -68.67 109.22 -32.74
C ALA A 47 -67.19 108.81 -32.74
N THR A 48 -66.29 109.73 -33.06
CA THR A 48 -64.85 109.47 -33.04
C THR A 48 -64.31 109.47 -31.61
N GLU A 49 -64.80 110.37 -30.76
CA GLU A 49 -64.48 110.39 -29.33
C GLU A 49 -64.90 109.07 -28.65
N ASP A 50 -66.12 108.60 -28.89
CA ASP A 50 -66.61 107.30 -28.41
C ASP A 50 -65.71 106.12 -28.88
N ALA A 51 -65.28 106.14 -30.14
CA ALA A 51 -64.40 105.11 -30.69
C ALA A 51 -63.01 105.13 -30.05
N ILE A 52 -62.46 106.32 -29.76
CA ILE A 52 -61.19 106.48 -29.06
C ILE A 52 -61.28 105.93 -27.63
N GLU A 53 -62.34 106.24 -26.89
CA GLU A 53 -62.56 105.70 -25.55
C GLU A 53 -62.63 104.16 -25.55
N ALA A 54 -63.34 103.57 -26.53
CA ALA A 54 -63.42 102.13 -26.68
C ALA A 54 -62.07 101.46 -26.99
N LEU A 55 -61.22 102.11 -27.79
CA LEU A 55 -59.87 101.64 -28.08
C LEU A 55 -58.96 101.75 -26.85
N GLN A 56 -59.03 102.84 -26.10
CA GLN A 56 -58.29 103.01 -24.85
C GLN A 56 -58.65 101.93 -23.82
N ALA A 57 -59.93 101.57 -23.72
CA ALA A 57 -60.37 100.47 -22.86
C ALA A 57 -59.80 99.11 -23.31
N LYS A 58 -59.72 98.85 -24.62
CA LYS A 58 -59.10 97.63 -25.17
C LYS A 58 -57.60 97.59 -24.90
N ASP A 59 -56.90 98.71 -25.07
CA ASP A 59 -55.47 98.81 -24.79
C ASP A 59 -55.17 98.55 -23.31
N ALA A 60 -55.99 99.09 -22.39
CA ALA A 60 -55.87 98.82 -20.96
C ALA A 60 -56.07 97.32 -20.64
N ALA A 61 -57.04 96.66 -21.28
CA ALA A 61 -57.27 95.22 -21.11
C ALA A 61 -56.10 94.37 -21.66
N LEU A 62 -55.55 94.75 -22.82
CA LEU A 62 -54.38 94.09 -23.40
C LEU A 62 -53.14 94.26 -22.51
N GLN A 63 -52.93 95.44 -21.94
CA GLN A 63 -51.82 95.68 -21.02
C GLN A 63 -51.92 94.79 -19.77
N ALA A 64 -53.11 94.65 -19.19
CA ALA A 64 -53.32 93.76 -18.05
C ALA A 64 -53.01 92.28 -18.38
N LEU A 65 -53.35 91.82 -19.59
CA LEU A 65 -53.01 90.47 -20.06
C LEU A 65 -51.50 90.29 -20.28
N ILE A 66 -50.82 91.31 -20.80
CA ILE A 66 -49.36 91.30 -20.96
C ILE A 66 -48.68 91.18 -19.60
N ASP A 67 -49.11 91.97 -18.62
CA ASP A 67 -48.53 91.95 -17.27
C ASP A 67 -48.77 90.60 -16.57
N ALA A 68 -49.97 90.03 -16.71
CA ALA A 68 -50.28 88.70 -16.17
C ALA A 68 -49.42 87.61 -16.83
N ASN A 69 -49.25 87.67 -18.16
CA ASN A 69 -48.40 86.71 -18.87
C ASN A 69 -46.93 86.88 -18.51
N ALA A 70 -46.44 88.10 -18.29
CA ALA A 70 -45.08 88.34 -17.82
C ALA A 70 -44.84 87.73 -16.42
N GLY A 71 -45.82 87.82 -15.52
CA GLY A 71 -45.81 87.12 -14.23
C GLY A 71 -45.73 85.61 -14.40
N ASN A 72 -46.62 85.01 -15.20
CA ASN A 72 -46.63 83.58 -15.46
C ASN A 72 -45.30 83.07 -16.07
N ILE A 73 -44.70 83.84 -16.98
CA ILE A 73 -43.40 83.50 -17.58
C ILE A 73 -42.31 83.49 -16.50
N THR A 74 -42.32 84.47 -15.58
CA THR A 74 -41.35 84.56 -14.48
C THR A 74 -41.47 83.34 -13.54
N ASP A 75 -42.70 82.95 -13.20
CA ASP A 75 -42.95 81.78 -12.35
C ASP A 75 -42.49 80.48 -13.01
N LEU A 76 -42.81 80.29 -14.29
CA LEU A 76 -42.37 79.13 -15.08
C LEU A 76 -40.83 79.06 -15.20
N GLN A 77 -40.16 80.20 -15.36
CA GLN A 77 -38.69 80.27 -15.36
C GLN A 77 -38.10 79.85 -14.01
N GLY A 78 -38.74 80.23 -12.90
CA GLY A 78 -38.37 79.79 -11.57
C GLY A 78 -38.53 78.27 -11.38
N GLU A 79 -39.65 77.71 -11.86
CA GLU A 79 -39.89 76.27 -11.78
C GLU A 79 -38.91 75.45 -12.64
N ILE A 80 -38.59 75.93 -13.86
CA ILE A 80 -37.58 75.32 -14.73
C ILE A 80 -36.22 75.27 -14.02
N THR A 81 -35.81 76.37 -13.38
CA THR A 81 -34.54 76.44 -12.65
C THR A 81 -34.51 75.42 -11.51
N ARG A 82 -35.57 75.34 -10.71
CA ARG A 82 -35.68 74.35 -9.62
C ARG A 82 -35.59 72.92 -10.12
N LEU A 83 -36.28 72.59 -11.22
CA LEU A 83 -36.26 71.26 -11.81
C LEU A 83 -34.90 70.90 -12.40
N GLN A 84 -34.17 71.88 -12.95
CA GLN A 84 -32.79 71.68 -13.41
C GLN A 84 -31.86 71.35 -12.23
N ASP A 85 -31.96 72.07 -11.12
CA ASP A 85 -31.19 71.79 -9.91
C ASP A 85 -31.48 70.38 -9.35
N GLU A 86 -32.74 69.96 -9.34
CA GLU A 86 -33.14 68.62 -8.91
C GLU A 86 -32.58 67.51 -9.82
N LEU A 87 -32.59 67.74 -11.13
CA LEU A 87 -32.01 66.80 -12.11
C LEU A 87 -30.50 66.67 -11.93
N ASP A 88 -29.79 67.77 -11.71
CA ASP A 88 -28.34 67.76 -11.50
C ASP A 88 -27.95 67.04 -10.20
N LYS A 89 -28.75 67.24 -9.14
CA LYS A 89 -28.58 66.50 -7.88
C LYS A 89 -28.81 65.01 -8.08
N LEU A 90 -29.92 64.62 -8.72
CA LEU A 90 -30.23 63.22 -8.96
C LEU A 90 -29.15 62.54 -9.82
N ARG A 91 -28.61 63.25 -10.82
CA ARG A 91 -27.50 62.77 -11.64
C ARG A 91 -26.24 62.52 -10.80
N THR A 92 -25.92 63.44 -9.89
CA THR A 92 -24.76 63.31 -8.99
C THR A 92 -24.94 62.15 -8.02
N ASP A 93 -26.13 62.00 -7.44
CA ASP A 93 -26.46 60.90 -6.53
C ASP A 93 -26.35 59.55 -7.25
N MET A 94 -26.82 59.47 -8.50
CA MET A 94 -26.73 58.26 -9.32
C MET A 94 -25.26 57.89 -9.62
N THR A 95 -24.43 58.84 -10.05
CA THR A 95 -23.00 58.60 -10.29
C THR A 95 -22.27 58.16 -9.02
N THR A 96 -22.55 58.79 -7.90
CA THR A 96 -21.98 58.40 -6.60
C THR A 96 -22.41 56.99 -6.20
N GLY A 97 -23.69 56.66 -6.42
CA GLY A 97 -24.22 55.32 -6.18
C GLY A 97 -23.53 54.25 -7.03
N ASP A 98 -23.33 54.53 -8.33
CA ASP A 98 -22.62 53.64 -9.25
C ASP A 98 -21.17 53.41 -8.82
N ASP A 99 -20.44 54.45 -8.42
CA ASP A 99 -19.06 54.33 -7.92
C ASP A 99 -18.99 53.45 -6.65
N ILE A 100 -19.94 53.62 -5.73
CA ILE A 100 -20.03 52.80 -4.51
C ILE A 100 -20.31 51.34 -4.85
N LEU A 101 -21.23 51.09 -5.78
CA LEU A 101 -21.56 49.73 -6.22
C LEU A 101 -20.37 49.07 -6.92
N GLN A 102 -19.65 49.80 -7.78
CA GLN A 102 -18.46 49.31 -8.46
C GLN A 102 -17.37 48.93 -7.45
N SER A 103 -17.11 49.78 -6.45
CA SER A 103 -16.15 49.47 -5.38
C SER A 103 -16.51 48.19 -4.59
N LYS A 104 -17.81 47.98 -4.30
CA LYS A 104 -18.29 46.75 -3.65
C LYS A 104 -18.12 45.53 -4.56
N ILE A 105 -18.37 45.65 -5.86
CA ILE A 105 -18.16 44.59 -6.85
C ILE A 105 -16.68 44.18 -6.88
N ASP A 106 -15.78 45.15 -6.98
CA ASP A 106 -14.33 44.91 -7.02
C ASP A 106 -13.85 44.21 -5.75
N THR A 107 -14.34 44.63 -4.59
CA THR A 107 -14.05 44.00 -3.30
C THR A 107 -14.52 42.55 -3.26
N ASN A 108 -15.75 42.29 -3.72
CA ASN A 108 -16.30 40.93 -3.75
C ASN A 108 -15.52 40.02 -4.71
N LEU A 109 -15.11 40.54 -5.88
CA LEU A 109 -14.26 39.79 -6.82
C LEU A 109 -12.91 39.41 -6.20
N ALA A 110 -12.29 40.32 -5.45
CA ALA A 110 -11.06 40.01 -4.73
C ALA A 110 -11.26 38.91 -3.67
N LEU A 111 -12.34 38.97 -2.90
CA LEU A 111 -12.69 37.94 -1.91
C LEU A 111 -12.95 36.57 -2.56
N ILE A 112 -13.62 36.54 -3.72
CA ILE A 112 -13.82 35.30 -4.49
C ILE A 112 -12.46 34.70 -4.88
N GLY A 113 -11.50 35.52 -5.34
CA GLY A 113 -10.16 35.05 -5.66
C GLY A 113 -9.44 34.42 -4.46
N VAL A 114 -9.52 35.04 -3.28
CA VAL A 114 -8.95 34.50 -2.04
C VAL A 114 -9.60 33.15 -1.68
N LEU A 115 -10.93 33.04 -1.79
CA LEU A 115 -11.65 31.80 -1.51
C LEU A 115 -11.25 30.66 -2.47
N GLN A 116 -11.03 30.97 -3.75
CA GLN A 116 -10.59 29.98 -4.74
C GLN A 116 -9.21 29.41 -4.40
N LEU A 117 -8.27 30.25 -3.94
CA LEU A 117 -6.96 29.80 -3.47
C LEU A 117 -7.09 28.91 -2.24
N ALA A 118 -7.90 29.29 -1.26
CA ALA A 118 -8.13 28.49 -0.07
C ALA A 118 -8.74 27.11 -0.39
N VAL A 119 -9.65 27.03 -1.36
CA VAL A 119 -10.21 25.75 -1.84
C VAL A 119 -9.14 24.87 -2.51
N ALA A 120 -8.24 25.47 -3.30
CA ALA A 120 -7.14 24.73 -3.92
C ALA A 120 -6.17 24.16 -2.87
N GLU A 121 -5.85 24.93 -1.84
CA GLU A 121 -5.05 24.48 -0.70
C GLU A 121 -5.74 23.33 0.06
N PHE A 122 -7.05 23.45 0.32
CA PHE A 122 -7.82 22.40 0.98
C PHE A 122 -7.77 21.07 0.21
N ASN A 123 -7.93 21.10 -1.11
CA ASN A 123 -7.84 19.91 -1.95
C ASN A 123 -6.44 19.28 -1.91
N THR A 124 -5.40 20.11 -1.85
CA THR A 124 -4.01 19.65 -1.71
C THR A 124 -3.80 18.93 -0.37
N LEU A 125 -4.28 19.53 0.73
CA LEU A 125 -4.21 18.94 2.06
C LEU A 125 -5.01 17.63 2.13
N GLN A 126 -6.18 17.57 1.50
CA GLN A 126 -6.97 16.34 1.42
C GLN A 126 -6.20 15.21 0.71
N GLY A 127 -5.53 15.52 -0.40
CA GLY A 127 -4.66 14.57 -1.09
C GLY A 127 -3.50 14.06 -0.22
N GLN A 128 -2.88 14.95 0.56
CA GLN A 128 -1.83 14.56 1.51
C GLN A 128 -2.35 13.63 2.62
N ILE A 129 -3.53 13.91 3.15
CA ILE A 129 -4.18 13.06 4.17
C ILE A 129 -4.42 11.65 3.62
N ASP A 130 -4.91 11.53 2.39
CA ASP A 130 -5.21 10.23 1.81
C ASP A 130 -3.94 9.43 1.49
N ALA A 131 -2.87 10.10 1.07
CA ALA A 131 -1.54 9.48 0.92
C ALA A 131 -1.01 8.95 2.26
N LEU A 132 -1.09 9.75 3.33
CA LEU A 132 -0.67 9.33 4.68
C LEU A 132 -1.49 8.17 5.23
N LYS A 133 -2.80 8.09 4.93
CA LYS A 133 -3.62 6.94 5.30
C LYS A 133 -3.18 5.66 4.58
N ALA A 134 -2.85 5.76 3.30
CA ALA A 134 -2.35 4.63 2.52
C ALA A 134 -0.99 4.15 3.04
N GLU A 135 -0.09 5.08 3.38
CA GLU A 135 1.20 4.77 3.99
C GLU A 135 1.03 4.07 5.35
N ASN A 136 0.19 4.60 6.24
CA ASN A 136 -0.11 3.96 7.53
C ASN A 136 -0.69 2.54 7.38
N THR A 137 -1.54 2.32 6.38
CA THR A 137 -2.08 0.97 6.10
C THR A 137 -0.96 0.01 5.67
N SER A 138 -0.04 0.49 4.84
CA SER A 138 1.11 -0.29 4.37
C SER A 138 2.06 -0.64 5.52
N LEU A 139 2.36 0.33 6.39
CA LEU A 139 3.17 0.12 7.58
C LEU A 139 2.53 -0.90 8.53
N ARG A 140 1.22 -0.83 8.77
CA ARG A 140 0.51 -1.81 9.60
C ARG A 140 0.63 -3.22 9.04
N LEU A 141 0.43 -3.40 7.73
CA LEU A 141 0.57 -4.73 7.09
C LEU A 141 2.01 -5.26 7.18
N ALA A 142 3.00 -4.39 7.02
CA ALA A 142 4.40 -4.76 7.19
C ALA A 142 4.71 -5.22 8.62
N MET A 143 4.15 -4.54 9.63
CA MET A 143 4.26 -4.96 11.03
C MET A 143 3.62 -6.32 11.28
N GLU A 144 2.40 -6.55 10.79
CA GLU A 144 1.71 -7.84 10.92
C GLU A 144 2.48 -9.00 10.26
N ALA A 145 3.09 -8.75 9.10
CA ALA A 145 3.95 -9.73 8.45
C ALA A 145 5.23 -10.01 9.27
N GLY A 146 5.81 -8.98 9.88
CA GLY A 146 6.95 -9.11 10.80
C GLY A 146 6.61 -9.99 12.01
N ASP A 147 5.46 -9.74 12.64
CA ASP A 147 4.99 -10.51 13.79
C ASP A 147 4.79 -12.00 13.46
N LEU A 148 4.22 -12.30 12.29
CA LEU A 148 4.08 -13.69 11.81
C LEU A 148 5.44 -14.37 11.60
N SER A 149 6.42 -13.64 11.05
CA SER A 149 7.78 -14.15 10.89
C SER A 149 8.45 -14.43 12.23
N LEU A 150 8.27 -13.54 13.21
CA LEU A 150 8.80 -13.74 14.56
C LEU A 150 8.13 -14.93 15.24
N GLN A 151 6.82 -15.11 15.10
CA GLN A 151 6.11 -16.26 15.65
C GLN A 151 6.62 -17.58 15.06
N SER A 152 6.86 -17.65 13.74
CA SER A 152 7.44 -18.83 13.11
C SER A 152 8.85 -19.16 13.64
N GLN A 153 9.66 -18.13 13.92
CA GLN A 153 10.97 -18.32 14.55
C GLN A 153 10.83 -18.83 16.00
N ILE A 154 9.89 -18.29 16.78
CA ILE A 154 9.58 -18.75 18.14
C ILE A 154 9.19 -20.24 18.13
N ASP A 155 8.31 -20.64 17.21
CA ASP A 155 7.88 -22.04 17.09
C ASP A 155 9.07 -22.96 16.73
N SER A 156 9.95 -22.51 15.82
CA SER A 156 11.16 -23.23 15.45
C SER A 156 12.13 -23.40 16.63
N ILE A 157 12.27 -22.37 17.46
CA ILE A 157 13.06 -22.42 18.69
C ILE A 157 12.46 -23.46 19.66
N GLY A 158 11.14 -23.47 19.85
CA GLY A 158 10.48 -24.45 20.72
C GLY A 158 10.68 -25.91 20.25
N LEU A 159 10.73 -26.14 18.94
CA LEU A 159 11.07 -27.46 18.38
C LEU A 159 12.52 -27.84 18.66
N LEU A 160 13.46 -26.91 18.53
CA LEU A 160 14.87 -27.13 18.86
C LEU A 160 15.06 -27.43 20.34
N GLU A 161 14.37 -26.73 21.24
CA GLU A 161 14.38 -27.00 22.68
C GLU A 161 13.91 -28.43 22.99
N SER A 162 12.81 -28.87 22.36
CA SER A 162 12.30 -30.23 22.50
C SER A 162 13.32 -31.29 22.03
N GLN A 163 14.00 -31.00 20.90
CA GLN A 163 15.06 -31.88 20.40
C GLN A 163 16.28 -31.93 21.32
N ILE A 164 16.65 -30.81 21.95
CA ILE A 164 17.73 -30.74 22.94
C ILE A 164 17.40 -31.62 24.15
N GLU A 165 16.19 -31.54 24.68
CA GLU A 165 15.79 -32.38 25.82
C GLU A 165 15.74 -33.87 25.45
N ALA A 166 15.28 -34.22 24.24
CA ALA A 166 15.35 -35.60 23.74
C ALA A 166 16.81 -36.10 23.65
N ASN A 167 17.71 -35.29 23.09
CA ASN A 167 19.13 -35.63 22.98
C ASN A 167 19.79 -35.78 24.36
N LYS A 168 19.45 -34.92 25.32
CA LYS A 168 19.93 -34.98 26.70
C LYS A 168 19.50 -36.27 27.41
N ALA A 169 18.27 -36.73 27.16
CA ALA A 169 17.80 -38.02 27.67
C ALA A 169 18.59 -39.20 27.08
N LEU A 170 18.86 -39.18 25.76
CA LEU A 170 19.69 -40.19 25.09
C LEU A 170 21.11 -40.21 25.67
N ILE A 171 21.74 -39.05 25.85
CA ILE A 171 23.08 -38.93 26.45
C ILE A 171 23.09 -39.52 27.87
N SER A 172 22.06 -39.22 28.68
CA SER A 172 21.94 -39.76 30.04
C SER A 172 21.80 -41.29 30.02
N GLY A 173 21.03 -41.83 29.08
CA GLY A 173 20.90 -43.27 28.87
C GLY A 173 22.22 -43.94 28.45
N LEU A 174 22.96 -43.33 27.50
CA LEU A 174 24.28 -43.79 27.07
C LEU A 174 25.28 -43.76 28.23
N LEU A 175 25.28 -42.71 29.05
CA LEU A 175 26.15 -42.60 30.22
C LEU A 175 25.90 -43.74 31.23
N SER A 176 24.63 -44.11 31.45
CA SER A 176 24.26 -45.26 32.29
C SER A 176 24.80 -46.57 31.72
N GLN A 177 24.67 -46.80 30.41
CA GLN A 177 25.23 -47.98 29.75
C GLN A 177 26.76 -48.04 29.87
N VAL A 178 27.45 -46.92 29.67
CA VAL A 178 28.91 -46.81 29.86
C VAL A 178 29.32 -47.16 31.29
N ASN A 179 28.58 -46.67 32.29
CA ASN A 179 28.85 -47.01 33.69
C ASN A 179 28.64 -48.50 33.98
N SER A 180 27.58 -49.11 33.44
CA SER A 180 27.34 -50.55 33.57
C SER A 180 28.45 -51.38 32.92
N LEU A 181 28.93 -50.95 31.76
CA LEU A 181 30.04 -51.58 31.07
C LEU A 181 31.35 -51.41 31.86
N SER A 182 31.62 -50.23 32.42
CA SER A 182 32.79 -49.97 33.27
C SER A 182 32.83 -50.92 34.46
N ILE A 183 31.71 -51.08 35.18
CA ILE A 183 31.59 -52.03 36.30
C ILE A 183 31.85 -53.47 35.83
N SER A 184 31.35 -53.83 34.65
CA SER A 184 31.56 -55.16 34.07
C SER A 184 33.04 -55.38 33.74
N ILE A 185 33.72 -54.39 33.17
CA ILE A 185 35.16 -54.42 32.88
C ILE A 185 35.96 -54.52 34.18
N ASP A 186 35.64 -53.74 35.21
CA ASP A 186 36.31 -53.78 36.51
C ASP A 186 36.18 -55.18 37.15
N ARG A 187 35.00 -55.80 37.04
CA ARG A 187 34.78 -57.18 37.47
C ARG A 187 35.67 -58.16 36.69
N TYR A 188 35.72 -58.07 35.36
CA TYR A 188 36.58 -58.93 34.53
C TYR A 188 38.09 -58.73 34.83
N ALA A 189 38.55 -57.49 35.00
CA ALA A 189 39.92 -57.18 35.37
C ALA A 189 40.28 -57.76 36.76
N SER A 190 39.35 -57.72 37.72
CA SER A 190 39.56 -58.28 39.06
C SER A 190 39.73 -59.80 39.08
N TYR A 191 39.15 -60.51 38.10
CA TYR A 191 39.42 -61.92 37.88
C TYR A 191 40.83 -62.08 37.29
N MET A 192 41.12 -61.49 36.14
CA MET A 192 42.39 -61.70 35.41
C MET A 192 43.67 -61.32 36.17
N ASN A 193 43.63 -60.38 37.12
CA ASN A 193 44.83 -59.87 37.80
C ASN A 193 45.30 -60.70 39.03
N ARG A 194 44.89 -61.97 39.12
CA ARG A 194 45.24 -62.87 40.22
C ARG A 194 46.02 -64.07 39.68
N GLU A 195 47.34 -64.03 39.70
CA GLU A 195 48.16 -65.17 39.24
C GLU A 195 48.24 -66.24 40.35
N CYS A 196 48.11 -67.52 39.98
CA CYS A 196 48.54 -68.63 40.82
C CYS A 196 50.06 -68.56 41.02
N GLN A 197 50.58 -69.00 42.17
CA GLN A 197 52.02 -68.91 42.46
C GLN A 197 52.83 -69.72 41.42
N PRO A 198 54.10 -69.35 41.12
CA PRO A 198 54.94 -70.13 40.22
C PRO A 198 55.00 -71.61 40.64
N GLY A 199 54.56 -72.51 39.76
CA GLY A 199 54.46 -73.95 40.03
C GLY A 199 53.04 -74.47 40.29
N GLU A 200 52.06 -73.58 40.34
CA GLU A 200 50.63 -73.91 40.42
C GLU A 200 49.94 -73.61 39.09
N PHE A 201 48.87 -74.34 38.80
CA PHE A 201 47.97 -74.05 37.68
C PHE A 201 46.54 -73.83 38.16
N LEU A 202 45.78 -73.05 37.40
CA LEU A 202 44.37 -72.81 37.69
C LEU A 202 43.58 -74.11 37.50
N HIS A 203 43.01 -74.63 38.59
CA HIS A 203 42.13 -75.79 38.58
C HIS A 203 40.66 -75.39 38.35
N SER A 204 40.16 -74.39 39.10
CA SER A 204 38.79 -73.89 38.96
C SER A 204 38.61 -72.47 39.48
N THR A 205 37.48 -71.85 39.16
CA THR A 205 37.02 -70.56 39.71
C THR A 205 35.78 -70.76 40.56
N ASN A 206 35.80 -70.24 41.78
CA ASN A 206 34.62 -70.22 42.65
C ASN A 206 33.58 -69.19 42.17
N VAL A 207 32.34 -69.31 42.65
CA VAL A 207 31.23 -68.39 42.32
C VAL A 207 31.48 -66.95 42.79
N ASP A 208 32.38 -66.76 43.76
CA ASP A 208 32.84 -65.45 44.25
C ASP A 208 34.01 -64.86 43.43
N GLY A 209 34.49 -65.59 42.41
CA GLY A 209 35.60 -65.16 41.56
C GLY A 209 37.00 -65.45 42.12
N SER A 210 37.13 -66.20 43.21
CA SER A 210 38.42 -66.68 43.70
C SER A 210 38.95 -67.87 42.87
N TYR A 211 40.28 -67.95 42.70
CA TYR A 211 40.96 -69.03 41.99
C TYR A 211 41.29 -70.18 42.92
N VAL A 212 41.01 -71.41 42.47
CA VAL A 212 41.53 -72.64 43.05
C VAL A 212 42.77 -73.00 42.23
N CYS A 213 43.94 -72.80 42.83
CA CYS A 213 45.23 -73.14 42.24
C CYS A 213 45.67 -74.50 42.80
N GLU A 214 46.23 -75.37 41.96
CA GLU A 214 46.69 -76.71 42.37
C GLU A 214 48.20 -76.88 42.10
N VAL A 215 48.90 -77.43 43.10
CA VAL A 215 50.35 -77.71 43.07
C VAL A 215 50.57 -79.15 42.60
N SER A 216 51.43 -79.38 41.61
CA SER A 216 51.70 -80.73 41.10
C SER A 216 52.43 -81.59 42.15
N GLY A 217 51.72 -82.50 42.81
CA GLY A 217 52.31 -83.47 43.72
C GLY A 217 53.10 -84.57 42.99
N GLY A 218 54.43 -84.41 42.90
CA GLY A 218 55.40 -85.51 43.09
C GLY A 218 55.43 -86.70 42.12
N GLY A 219 54.85 -86.62 40.93
CA GLY A 219 55.07 -87.59 39.84
C GLY A 219 55.20 -86.82 38.54
N ILE A 220 55.99 -87.30 37.58
CA ILE A 220 56.07 -86.72 36.24
C ILE A 220 54.76 -87.04 35.48
N GLY A 221 53.61 -86.61 36.03
CA GLY A 221 52.30 -86.70 35.41
C GLY A 221 52.17 -85.56 34.41
N GLY A 222 52.80 -85.76 33.26
CA GLY A 222 52.66 -84.89 32.09
C GLY A 222 52.14 -85.70 30.91
N PHE A 223 51.46 -85.04 29.99
CA PHE A 223 51.17 -85.65 28.70
C PHE A 223 52.23 -85.20 27.69
N LEU A 224 52.90 -86.15 27.04
CA LEU A 224 53.70 -85.87 25.86
C LEU A 224 52.76 -85.66 24.67
N GLN A 225 52.72 -84.43 24.15
CA GLN A 225 51.97 -84.14 22.94
C GLN A 225 52.77 -84.60 21.71
N LEU A 226 52.26 -85.63 21.05
CA LEU A 226 52.80 -86.17 19.80
C LEU A 226 51.94 -85.71 18.63
N ARG A 227 52.57 -85.42 17.49
CA ARG A 227 51.88 -85.19 16.23
C ARG A 227 52.26 -86.30 15.25
N ALA A 228 51.27 -87.04 14.76
CA ALA A 228 51.47 -87.96 13.65
C ALA A 228 50.82 -87.37 12.38
N VAL A 229 51.50 -87.56 11.25
CA VAL A 229 51.08 -87.02 9.95
C VAL A 229 51.20 -88.13 8.92
N SER A 230 50.23 -88.20 8.01
CA SER A 230 50.21 -89.12 6.89
C SER A 230 49.74 -88.37 5.65
N TYR A 231 50.21 -88.75 4.47
CA TYR A 231 49.81 -88.09 3.24
C TYR A 231 49.65 -89.06 2.09
N THR A 232 48.89 -88.63 1.08
CA THR A 232 48.78 -89.33 -0.19
C THR A 232 48.76 -88.34 -1.35
N SER A 233 49.20 -88.80 -2.52
CA SER A 233 49.21 -88.04 -3.77
C SER A 233 48.06 -88.48 -4.67
N ILE A 234 47.19 -87.56 -5.03
CA ILE A 234 45.94 -87.82 -5.77
C ILE A 234 46.12 -87.40 -7.23
N GLN A 235 46.06 -88.36 -8.15
CA GLN A 235 46.21 -88.12 -9.58
C GLN A 235 44.99 -87.39 -10.18
N LYS A 236 45.15 -86.89 -11.40
CA LYS A 236 44.11 -86.17 -12.15
C LYS A 236 42.78 -86.93 -12.17
N ASN A 237 41.69 -86.27 -11.78
CA ASN A 237 40.32 -86.81 -11.74
C ASN A 237 40.17 -88.06 -10.84
N GLN A 238 41.08 -88.25 -9.88
CA GLN A 238 40.96 -89.32 -8.89
C GLN A 238 40.64 -88.75 -7.51
N THR A 239 40.10 -89.61 -6.67
CA THR A 239 39.91 -89.38 -5.24
C THR A 239 40.96 -90.16 -4.48
N GLY A 240 41.48 -89.59 -3.40
CA GLY A 240 42.46 -90.24 -2.54
C GLY A 240 42.24 -89.85 -1.08
N SER A 241 42.74 -90.68 -0.17
CA SER A 241 42.60 -90.47 1.27
C SER A 241 43.90 -90.71 2.01
N ALA A 242 44.11 -89.95 3.08
CA ALA A 242 45.20 -90.12 4.03
C ALA A 242 44.62 -90.31 5.43
N THR A 243 45.23 -91.23 6.19
CA THR A 243 44.87 -91.49 7.59
C THR A 243 46.13 -91.35 8.43
N ALA A 244 46.10 -90.44 9.41
CA ALA A 244 47.17 -90.31 10.41
C ALA A 244 46.69 -90.94 11.72
N GLU A 245 47.52 -91.76 12.35
CA GLU A 245 47.17 -92.53 13.55
C GLU A 245 48.11 -92.21 14.71
N CYS A 246 47.55 -92.12 15.91
CA CYS A 246 48.30 -91.91 17.13
C CYS A 246 49.03 -93.20 17.57
N PRO A 247 50.31 -93.16 18.00
CA PRO A 247 51.07 -94.32 18.47
C PRO A 247 50.45 -95.02 19.69
N SER A 248 50.31 -96.35 19.69
CA SER A 248 49.69 -97.13 20.79
C SER A 248 50.05 -96.63 22.20
N GLY A 249 49.04 -96.42 23.04
CA GLY A 249 49.16 -95.81 24.37
C GLY A 249 48.75 -94.33 24.46
N SER A 250 48.74 -93.57 23.35
CA SER A 250 48.26 -92.17 23.34
C SER A 250 46.72 -92.01 23.19
N ILE A 251 46.19 -90.84 23.53
CA ILE A 251 44.79 -90.42 23.34
C ILE A 251 44.74 -89.36 22.24
N LEU A 252 43.84 -89.49 21.26
CA LEU A 252 43.60 -88.46 20.24
C LEU A 252 42.89 -87.25 20.87
N THR A 253 43.50 -86.08 20.86
CA THR A 253 42.90 -84.84 21.39
C THR A 253 42.50 -83.84 20.32
N GLY A 254 42.98 -84.03 19.10
CA GLY A 254 42.56 -83.24 17.96
C GLY A 254 43.16 -83.78 16.68
N GLY A 255 42.60 -83.37 15.55
CA GLY A 255 43.14 -83.71 14.25
C GLY A 255 42.65 -82.73 13.20
N GLY A 256 43.19 -82.86 12.00
CA GLY A 256 42.87 -81.97 10.90
C GLY A 256 43.60 -82.39 9.65
N PHE A 257 43.54 -81.54 8.64
CA PHE A 257 44.19 -81.79 7.37
C PHE A 257 44.94 -80.56 6.87
N ALA A 258 45.89 -80.81 5.98
CA ALA A 258 46.43 -79.79 5.08
C ALA A 258 46.32 -80.31 3.65
N LYS A 259 46.16 -79.43 2.68
CA LYS A 259 46.02 -79.82 1.27
C LYS A 259 46.78 -78.86 0.36
N SER A 260 47.16 -79.33 -0.83
CA SER A 260 47.50 -78.44 -1.94
C SER A 260 46.31 -77.54 -2.27
N GLU A 261 46.54 -76.25 -2.57
CA GLU A 261 45.48 -75.24 -2.70
C GLU A 261 44.31 -75.68 -3.61
N GLU A 262 44.64 -76.32 -4.73
CA GLU A 262 43.70 -76.71 -5.79
C GLU A 262 42.97 -78.04 -5.54
N LEU A 263 43.27 -78.73 -4.44
CA LEU A 263 42.64 -80.01 -4.08
C LEU A 263 41.32 -79.76 -3.36
N GLU A 264 40.26 -80.48 -3.70
CA GLU A 264 38.97 -80.34 -3.03
C GLU A 264 38.88 -81.33 -1.87
N VAL A 265 38.59 -80.86 -0.64
CA VAL A 265 38.41 -81.77 0.50
C VAL A 265 36.96 -82.19 0.56
N LEU A 266 36.73 -83.49 0.42
CA LEU A 266 35.40 -84.08 0.45
C LEU A 266 34.98 -84.45 1.88
N GLU A 267 35.94 -84.87 2.70
CA GLU A 267 35.67 -85.37 4.04
C GLU A 267 36.89 -85.21 4.93
N SER A 268 36.66 -84.78 6.17
CA SER A 268 37.68 -84.73 7.23
C SER A 268 37.00 -85.03 8.55
N ARG A 269 37.37 -86.12 9.21
CA ARG A 269 36.76 -86.52 10.47
C ARG A 269 37.68 -87.42 11.28
N PRO A 270 37.45 -87.52 12.60
CA PRO A 270 38.01 -88.63 13.36
C PRO A 270 37.42 -89.95 12.82
N ILE A 271 38.26 -90.99 12.72
CA ILE A 271 37.77 -92.34 12.42
C ILE A 271 37.10 -92.87 13.69
N VAL A 272 35.81 -93.11 13.58
CA VAL A 272 35.00 -93.85 14.53
C VAL A 272 34.48 -95.06 13.77
N MET A 273 34.90 -96.28 14.11
CA MET A 273 34.29 -97.47 13.50
C MET A 273 32.87 -97.60 14.01
N ALA A 274 31.89 -97.54 13.11
CA ALA A 274 30.50 -97.83 13.42
C ALA A 274 30.35 -99.34 13.63
N GLY A 275 30.04 -99.76 14.88
CA GLY A 275 29.43 -101.08 15.11
C GLY A 275 29.99 -102.00 16.19
N ASP A 276 30.91 -101.58 17.07
CA ASP A 276 31.31 -102.43 18.22
C ASP A 276 31.66 -101.60 19.47
N VAL A 277 30.84 -101.74 20.51
CA VAL A 277 30.94 -101.05 21.82
C VAL A 277 31.79 -101.83 22.83
N SER A 278 32.78 -102.61 22.40
CA SER A 278 33.58 -103.43 23.33
C SER A 278 35.11 -103.42 23.15
N ASN A 279 35.69 -102.51 22.35
CA ASN A 279 37.15 -102.36 22.30
C ASN A 279 37.61 -100.90 22.50
N THR A 280 38.21 -100.61 23.65
CA THR A 280 38.71 -99.30 24.10
C THR A 280 40.02 -98.85 23.43
N SER A 281 40.31 -99.28 22.19
CA SER A 281 41.60 -98.99 21.53
C SER A 281 41.57 -98.44 20.10
N THR A 282 40.41 -98.05 19.52
CA THR A 282 40.33 -97.82 18.06
C THR A 282 39.87 -96.44 17.56
N ASN A 283 39.75 -95.39 18.40
CA ASN A 283 39.49 -93.99 17.95
C ASN A 283 40.76 -93.12 17.93
N ARG A 284 41.82 -93.58 17.26
CA ARG A 284 43.15 -92.97 17.35
C ARG A 284 43.60 -92.30 16.07
N ALA A 285 42.70 -92.12 15.12
CA ALA A 285 43.05 -91.75 13.76
C ALA A 285 42.20 -90.59 13.24
N TRP A 286 42.80 -89.74 12.42
CA TRP A 286 42.10 -88.73 11.65
C TRP A 286 42.15 -89.10 10.17
N PHE A 287 40.98 -89.14 9.57
CA PHE A 287 40.81 -89.45 8.16
C PHE A 287 40.51 -88.18 7.39
N VAL A 288 41.19 -88.04 6.25
CA VAL A 288 40.85 -87.02 5.26
C VAL A 288 40.77 -87.64 3.88
N ARG A 289 39.77 -87.21 3.09
CA ARG A 289 39.59 -87.58 1.70
C ARG A 289 39.44 -86.35 0.84
N GLY A 290 40.09 -86.35 -0.31
CA GLY A 290 39.94 -85.28 -1.28
C GLY A 290 39.95 -85.74 -2.72
N LEU A 291 39.55 -84.84 -3.61
CA LEU A 291 39.44 -85.01 -5.05
C LEU A 291 40.41 -84.05 -5.73
N ASN A 292 41.10 -84.54 -6.76
CA ASN A 292 41.83 -83.68 -7.70
C ASN A 292 40.92 -83.40 -8.91
N PRO A 293 40.28 -82.21 -8.99
CA PRO A 293 39.19 -81.94 -9.93
C PRO A 293 39.71 -81.55 -11.32
N ASN A 294 40.63 -82.35 -11.90
CA ASN A 294 41.19 -82.23 -13.26
C ASN A 294 42.56 -81.52 -13.37
N ARG A 295 43.36 -81.42 -12.29
CA ARG A 295 44.72 -80.88 -12.38
C ARG A 295 45.70 -81.89 -13.00
N PRO A 296 46.57 -81.46 -13.94
CA PRO A 296 47.42 -82.37 -14.71
C PRO A 296 48.56 -82.99 -13.91
N TYR A 297 48.81 -82.55 -12.67
CA TYR A 297 49.83 -83.07 -11.77
C TYR A 297 49.18 -83.62 -10.49
N PRO A 298 49.83 -84.61 -9.83
CA PRO A 298 49.35 -85.14 -8.56
C PRO A 298 49.34 -84.06 -7.48
N LEU A 299 48.25 -84.00 -6.71
CA LEU A 299 48.08 -83.08 -5.59
C LEU A 299 48.14 -83.83 -4.27
N ASN A 300 48.73 -83.24 -3.24
CA ASN A 300 48.90 -83.91 -1.94
C ASN A 300 47.81 -83.49 -0.97
N ILE A 301 47.28 -84.48 -0.24
CA ILE A 301 46.48 -84.25 0.95
C ILE A 301 47.19 -84.88 2.15
N TYR A 302 47.24 -84.14 3.25
CA TYR A 302 47.87 -84.53 4.51
C TYR A 302 46.79 -84.66 5.57
N SER A 303 46.77 -85.78 6.28
CA SER A 303 46.06 -85.92 7.54
C SER A 303 47.04 -85.69 8.69
N SER A 304 46.60 -85.02 9.76
CA SER A 304 47.37 -84.86 10.98
C SER A 304 46.52 -85.15 12.21
N VAL A 305 47.13 -85.80 13.19
CA VAL A 305 46.57 -86.03 14.52
C VAL A 305 47.46 -85.42 15.59
N ILE A 306 46.83 -84.92 16.63
CA ILE A 306 47.46 -84.49 17.88
C ILE A 306 47.05 -85.50 18.94
N CYS A 307 48.06 -86.09 19.55
CA CYS A 307 47.92 -87.20 20.46
C CYS A 307 48.56 -86.82 21.79
N LEU A 308 47.91 -87.13 22.90
CA LEU A 308 48.49 -87.01 24.23
C LEU A 308 48.87 -88.41 24.72
N GLN A 309 50.16 -88.64 24.91
CA GLN A 309 50.65 -89.86 25.54
C GLN A 309 50.92 -89.58 27.02
N PRO A 310 50.31 -90.31 27.96
CA PRO A 310 50.70 -90.22 29.36
C PRO A 310 52.19 -90.58 29.50
N LEU A 311 52.95 -89.75 30.21
CA LEU A 311 54.35 -90.03 30.60
C LEU A 311 54.40 -91.04 31.76
#